data_AF-A0A8T3PD00-F1
#
_entry.id   AF-A0A8T3PD00-F1
#
_cell.length_a   1.000
_cell.length_b   1.000
_cell.length_c   1.000
_cell.angle_alpha   90.00
_cell.angle_beta   90.00
_cell.angle_gamma   90.00
#
_symmetry.space_group_name_H-M   'P 1'
#
loop_
_entity.id
_entity.type
_entity.pdbx_description
1 polymer ?
#
loop_
_entity_poly.entity_id
_entity_poly.type
_entity_poly.pdbx_seq_one_letter_code
_entity_poly.pdbx_strand_id
1 'polypeptide(L)'
;ISAGIPALILTALGFLLLLGLAVRLGAVVALAAYALALITEPRLIGIFDVVGGLAAIVLLGPGTPSLDDLLRAAFPRGPGARIATAVPDEERYADVVPFLLRIGLGGAFAASGIADKLLIYNRSLATVEKYALTSVVPVEPGLWVVGTAIVETALGIAILLGVATRLSAMVGFAVLTLTLFGLPDDPVIAHVGLFGLCSILVVLGAGRWSVDHMLRGRLGSGGRTPQGSVPV
;
A
#
# COMPACT_ATOMS: atom_id res chain seq x y z
N ILE A 1 -4.74 11.94 -27.28
CA ILE A 1 -6.06 12.06 -26.59
C ILE A 1 -6.00 13.32 -25.76
N SER A 2 -6.88 14.28 -26.01
CA SER A 2 -6.93 15.60 -25.36
C SER A 2 -7.02 15.46 -23.84
N ALA A 3 -5.88 15.57 -23.17
CA ALA A 3 -5.71 15.40 -21.72
C ALA A 3 -6.26 16.58 -20.89
N GLY A 4 -7.36 17.20 -21.30
CA GLY A 4 -7.83 18.43 -20.68
C GLY A 4 -8.50 18.18 -19.33
N ILE A 5 -9.71 17.64 -19.37
CA ILE A 5 -10.60 17.61 -18.21
C ILE A 5 -10.23 16.50 -17.20
N PRO A 6 -10.01 15.22 -17.60
CA PRO A 6 -9.70 14.16 -16.63
C PRO A 6 -8.38 14.41 -15.90
N ALA A 7 -7.35 14.86 -16.60
CA ALA A 7 -6.06 15.17 -15.99
C ALA A 7 -6.16 16.35 -15.02
N LEU A 8 -6.93 17.39 -15.36
CA LEU A 8 -7.17 18.52 -14.48
C LEU A 8 -7.93 18.11 -13.22
N ILE A 9 -8.97 17.26 -13.35
CA ILE A 9 -9.72 16.71 -12.20
C ILE A 9 -8.79 15.90 -11.28
N LEU A 10 -8.00 14.98 -11.84
CA LEU A 10 -7.08 14.14 -11.06
C LEU A 10 -5.98 14.97 -10.40
N THR A 11 -5.45 15.98 -11.09
CA THR A 11 -4.45 16.90 -10.54
C THR A 11 -5.04 17.72 -9.39
N ALA A 12 -6.25 18.25 -9.57
CA ALA A 12 -6.97 18.97 -8.51
C ALA A 12 -7.24 18.06 -7.31
N LEU A 13 -7.71 16.83 -7.53
CA LEU A 13 -7.91 15.84 -6.46
C LEU A 13 -6.61 15.52 -5.70
N GLY A 14 -5.50 15.30 -6.43
CA GLY A 14 -4.19 15.07 -5.83
C GLY A 14 -3.74 16.26 -4.98
N PHE A 15 -3.94 17.48 -5.48
CA PHE A 15 -3.60 18.71 -4.74
C PHE A 15 -4.46 18.88 -3.48
N LEU A 16 -5.77 18.63 -3.57
CA LEU A 16 -6.67 18.65 -2.41
C LEU A 16 -6.25 17.64 -1.34
N LEU A 17 -5.96 16.40 -1.74
CA LEU A 17 -5.46 15.37 -0.83
C LEU A 17 -4.12 15.75 -0.18
N LEU A 18 -3.20 16.32 -0.95
CA LEU A 18 -1.88 16.74 -0.47
C LEU A 18 -1.97 17.90 0.53
N LEU A 19 -2.86 18.87 0.30
CA LEU A 19 -3.11 19.96 1.25
C LEU A 19 -3.91 19.51 2.48
N GLY A 20 -4.49 18.31 2.46
CA GLY A 20 -5.40 17.87 3.50
C GLY A 20 -6.73 18.63 3.47
N LEU A 21 -7.24 18.96 2.28
CA LEU A 21 -8.53 19.64 2.08
C LEU A 21 -9.56 18.66 1.50
N ALA A 22 -10.73 18.56 2.13
CA ALA A 22 -11.81 17.64 1.76
C ALA A 22 -11.32 16.19 1.60
N VAL A 23 -10.42 15.74 2.49
CA VAL A 23 -9.62 14.51 2.33
C VAL A 23 -10.47 13.27 2.06
N ARG A 24 -11.50 13.05 2.88
CA ARG A 24 -12.40 11.88 2.73
C ARG A 24 -13.11 11.89 1.39
N LEU A 25 -13.65 13.05 0.99
CA LEU A 25 -14.36 13.19 -0.28
C LEU A 25 -13.40 12.98 -1.45
N GLY A 26 -12.23 13.61 -1.42
CA GLY A 26 -11.20 13.44 -2.44
C GLY A 26 -10.79 11.98 -2.61
N ALA A 27 -10.62 11.24 -1.50
CA ALA A 27 -10.26 9.83 -1.54
C ALA A 27 -11.38 8.94 -2.08
N VAL A 28 -12.64 9.20 -1.74
CA VAL A 28 -13.80 8.49 -2.32
C VAL A 28 -13.89 8.73 -3.82
N VAL A 29 -13.75 9.99 -4.27
CA VAL A 29 -13.80 10.33 -5.69
C VAL A 29 -12.65 9.68 -6.44
N ALA A 30 -11.43 9.69 -5.88
CA ALA A 30 -10.27 9.05 -6.48
C ALA A 30 -10.44 7.51 -6.58
N LEU A 31 -10.99 6.86 -5.54
CA LEU A 31 -11.31 5.43 -5.59
C LEU A 31 -12.36 5.10 -6.66
N ALA A 32 -13.41 5.91 -6.76
CA ALA A 32 -14.42 5.74 -7.79
C ALA A 32 -13.83 5.91 -9.19
N ALA A 33 -13.00 6.94 -9.39
CA ALA A 33 -12.30 7.17 -10.65
C ALA A 33 -11.38 6.00 -11.01
N TYR A 34 -10.62 5.47 -10.04
CA TYR A 34 -9.80 4.27 -10.23
C TYR A 34 -10.65 3.06 -10.63
N ALA A 35 -11.75 2.79 -9.92
CA ALA A 35 -12.63 1.66 -10.21
C ALA A 35 -13.24 1.74 -11.62
N LEU A 36 -13.68 2.93 -12.04
CA LEU A 36 -14.17 3.16 -13.40
C LEU A 36 -13.06 2.96 -14.44
N ALA A 37 -11.87 3.50 -14.19
CA ALA A 37 -10.75 3.40 -15.12
C ALA A 37 -10.26 1.95 -15.28
N LEU A 38 -10.28 1.15 -14.22
CA LEU A 38 -9.87 -0.25 -14.23
C LEU A 38 -10.71 -1.12 -15.18
N ILE A 39 -11.98 -0.77 -15.41
CA ILE A 39 -12.86 -1.46 -16.36
C ILE A 39 -12.33 -1.34 -17.79
N THR A 40 -11.81 -0.16 -18.13
CA THR A 40 -11.31 0.14 -19.49
C THR A 40 -9.81 -0.10 -19.65
N GLU A 41 -9.05 0.00 -18.55
CA GLU A 41 -7.59 -0.17 -18.53
C GLU A 41 -7.19 -1.15 -17.41
N PRO A 42 -7.29 -2.47 -17.66
CA PRO A 42 -6.98 -3.49 -16.66
C PRO A 42 -5.53 -3.45 -16.15
N ARG A 43 -4.61 -2.82 -16.91
CA ARG A 43 -3.21 -2.64 -16.50
C ARG A 43 -3.06 -1.80 -15.25
N LEU A 44 -4.09 -1.03 -14.87
CA LEU A 44 -4.09 -0.27 -13.62
C LEU A 44 -4.00 -1.16 -12.36
N ILE A 45 -4.22 -2.48 -12.49
CA ILE A 45 -4.00 -3.42 -11.39
C ILE A 45 -2.56 -3.36 -10.82
N GLY A 46 -1.58 -2.88 -11.60
CA GLY A 46 -0.21 -2.69 -11.12
C GLY A 46 -0.04 -1.59 -10.06
N ILE A 47 -0.97 -0.63 -9.96
CA ILE A 47 -0.94 0.46 -8.98
C ILE A 47 -1.97 0.25 -7.85
N PHE A 48 -2.16 -1.01 -7.45
CA PHE A 48 -3.14 -1.39 -6.44
C PHE A 48 -2.83 -0.83 -5.04
N ASP A 49 -1.59 -0.39 -4.81
CA ASP A 49 -1.15 0.32 -3.62
C ASP A 49 -1.96 1.63 -3.43
N VAL A 50 -2.28 2.32 -4.53
CA VAL A 50 -3.13 3.52 -4.51
C VAL A 50 -4.51 3.20 -3.93
N VAL A 51 -5.09 2.04 -4.28
CA VAL A 51 -6.39 1.61 -3.75
C VAL A 51 -6.31 1.39 -2.24
N GLY A 52 -5.28 0.68 -1.76
CA GLY A 52 -5.10 0.44 -0.32
C GLY A 52 -4.89 1.73 0.47
N GLY A 53 -4.05 2.63 -0.06
CA GLY A 53 -3.80 3.94 0.55
C GLY A 53 -5.05 4.82 0.60
N LEU A 54 -5.77 4.96 -0.52
CA LEU A 54 -7.00 5.75 -0.56
C LEU A 54 -8.09 5.14 0.33
N ALA A 55 -8.24 3.82 0.36
CA ALA A 55 -9.21 3.16 1.24
C ALA A 55 -8.90 3.42 2.73
N ALA A 56 -7.62 3.38 3.12
CA ALA A 56 -7.22 3.77 4.47
C ALA A 56 -7.51 5.25 4.76
N ILE A 57 -7.26 6.15 3.80
CA ILE A 57 -7.59 7.58 3.91
C ILE A 57 -9.11 7.81 4.05
N VAL A 58 -9.95 7.04 3.35
CA VAL A 58 -11.41 7.14 3.51
C VAL A 58 -11.84 6.84 4.95
N LEU A 59 -11.19 5.88 5.61
CA LEU A 59 -11.50 5.50 6.99
C LEU A 59 -10.93 6.49 8.01
N LEU A 60 -9.64 6.81 7.89
CA LEU A 60 -8.92 7.67 8.82
C LEU A 60 -9.34 9.14 8.67
N GLY A 61 -9.52 9.60 7.43
CA GLY A 61 -9.82 10.99 7.12
C GLY A 61 -8.60 11.91 7.17
N PRO A 62 -8.79 13.22 7.37
CA PRO A 62 -7.69 14.17 7.42
C PRO A 62 -6.82 13.94 8.66
N GLY A 63 -5.50 13.88 8.48
CA GLY A 63 -4.53 13.87 9.58
C GLY A 63 -4.21 15.28 10.07
N THR A 64 -3.66 15.40 11.28
CA THR A 64 -3.28 16.70 11.87
C THR A 64 -1.77 16.97 11.72
N PRO A 65 -1.34 18.14 11.22
CA PRO A 65 -2.13 19.26 10.72
C PRO A 65 -2.55 19.10 9.25
N SER A 66 -3.81 19.42 8.94
CA SER A 66 -4.36 19.52 7.56
C SER A 66 -5.06 20.86 7.32
N LEU A 67 -5.29 21.23 6.05
CA LEU A 67 -6.10 22.43 5.74
C LEU A 67 -7.53 22.30 6.27
N ASP A 68 -8.09 21.08 6.29
CA ASP A 68 -9.37 20.78 6.96
C ASP A 68 -9.31 21.14 8.45
N ASP A 69 -8.21 20.83 9.15
CA ASP A 69 -8.02 21.20 10.56
C ASP A 69 -7.84 22.71 10.75
N LEU A 70 -7.09 23.37 9.88
CA LEU A 70 -6.90 24.83 9.94
C LEU A 70 -8.23 25.57 9.71
N LEU A 71 -9.03 25.15 8.74
CA LEU A 71 -10.36 25.70 8.49
C LEU A 71 -11.31 25.42 9.66
N ARG A 72 -11.19 24.25 10.31
CA ARG A 72 -11.95 23.93 11.53
C ARG A 72 -11.59 24.91 12.66
N ALA A 73 -10.30 25.20 12.86
CA ALA A 73 -9.83 26.14 13.87
C ALA A 73 -10.28 27.57 13.58
N ALA A 74 -10.21 28.00 12.31
CA ALA A 74 -10.61 29.36 11.90
C ALA A 74 -12.14 29.58 11.91
N PHE A 75 -12.94 28.55 11.59
CA PHE A 75 -14.39 28.64 11.47
C PHE A 75 -15.14 27.56 12.29
N PRO A 76 -15.13 27.63 13.64
CA PRO A 76 -15.66 26.57 14.52
C PRO A 76 -17.16 26.26 14.34
N ARG A 77 -17.93 27.20 13.79
CA ARG A 77 -19.38 27.08 13.55
C ARG A 77 -19.75 27.06 12.06
N GLY A 78 -18.77 27.05 11.16
CA GLY A 78 -19.00 27.08 9.73
C GLY A 78 -19.52 25.75 9.16
N PRO A 79 -20.08 25.73 7.95
CA PRO A 79 -20.55 24.51 7.29
C PRO A 79 -19.45 23.45 7.12
N GLY A 80 -18.19 23.86 6.98
CA GLY A 80 -17.01 22.97 6.95
C GLY A 80 -16.71 22.30 8.29
N ALA A 81 -17.12 22.89 9.42
CA ALA A 81 -16.85 22.34 10.74
C ALA A 81 -17.55 20.99 10.94
N ARG A 82 -18.81 20.81 10.51
CA ARG A 82 -19.55 19.55 10.72
C ARG A 82 -19.09 18.38 9.85
N ILE A 83 -18.68 18.64 8.61
CA ILE A 83 -18.18 17.61 7.68
C ILE A 83 -16.72 17.22 8.02
N ALA A 84 -15.95 18.16 8.58
CA ALA A 84 -14.56 17.95 9.00
C ALA A 84 -14.40 17.54 10.48
N THR A 85 -15.44 17.48 11.32
CA THR A 85 -15.31 17.23 12.79
C THR A 85 -15.31 15.76 13.21
N ALA A 86 -15.37 14.82 12.27
CA ALA A 86 -15.13 13.42 12.60
C ALA A 86 -13.64 13.24 12.91
N VAL A 87 -13.27 13.42 14.18
CA VAL A 87 -11.97 12.97 14.70
C VAL A 87 -11.81 11.50 14.31
N PRO A 88 -10.66 11.10 13.73
CA PRO A 88 -10.41 9.71 13.44
C PRO A 88 -10.60 8.89 14.71
N ASP A 89 -11.57 7.99 14.72
CA ASP A 89 -11.68 6.99 15.76
C ASP A 89 -10.63 5.92 15.46
N GLU A 90 -9.40 6.19 15.88
CA GLU A 90 -8.23 5.34 15.62
C GLU A 90 -8.46 3.92 16.15
N GLU A 91 -9.13 3.78 17.29
CA GLU A 91 -9.48 2.48 17.86
C GLU A 91 -10.46 1.72 16.98
N ARG A 92 -11.46 2.40 16.42
CA ARG A 92 -12.46 1.77 15.53
C ARG A 92 -11.86 1.18 14.26
N TYR A 93 -10.80 1.79 13.71
CA TYR A 93 -10.18 1.37 12.45
C TYR A 93 -8.80 0.73 12.60
N ALA A 94 -8.31 0.55 13.84
CA ALA A 94 -6.98 0.03 14.16
C ALA A 94 -6.65 -1.30 13.45
N ASP A 95 -7.67 -2.12 13.19
CA ASP A 95 -7.50 -3.42 12.53
C ASP A 95 -7.83 -3.40 11.03
N VAL A 96 -8.69 -2.48 10.60
CA VAL A 96 -9.11 -2.37 9.20
C VAL A 96 -8.02 -1.71 8.37
N VAL A 97 -7.34 -0.71 8.92
CA VAL A 97 -6.28 0.01 8.22
C VAL A 97 -5.12 -0.94 7.85
N PRO A 98 -4.47 -1.67 8.77
CA PRO A 98 -3.40 -2.60 8.40
C PRO A 98 -3.84 -3.67 7.39
N PHE A 99 -5.10 -4.09 7.45
CA PHE A 99 -5.65 -5.03 6.48
C PHE A 99 -5.74 -4.41 5.08
N LEU A 100 -6.33 -3.22 4.93
CA LEU A 100 -6.43 -2.53 3.65
C LEU A 100 -5.06 -2.21 3.05
N LEU A 101 -4.10 -1.81 3.89
CA LEU A 101 -2.74 -1.53 3.44
C LEU A 101 -2.03 -2.80 2.95
N ARG A 102 -2.23 -3.95 3.61
CA ARG A 102 -1.73 -5.24 3.13
C ARG A 102 -2.36 -5.65 1.81
N ILE A 103 -3.67 -5.44 1.65
CA ILE A 103 -4.39 -5.70 0.40
C ILE A 103 -3.82 -4.84 -0.75
N GLY A 104 -3.64 -3.54 -0.53
CA GLY A 104 -3.06 -2.65 -1.54
C GLY A 104 -1.61 -2.98 -1.87
N LEU A 105 -0.73 -2.97 -0.85
CA LEU A 105 0.71 -3.18 -1.03
C LEU A 105 1.03 -4.58 -1.54
N GLY A 106 0.52 -5.61 -0.85
CA GLY A 106 0.78 -6.99 -1.23
C GLY A 106 0.14 -7.35 -2.57
N GLY A 107 -1.04 -6.76 -2.86
CA GLY A 107 -1.68 -6.86 -4.16
C GLY A 107 -0.83 -6.25 -5.28
N ALA A 108 -0.24 -5.07 -5.06
CA ALA A 108 0.64 -4.43 -6.03
C ALA A 108 1.91 -5.26 -6.32
N PHE A 109 2.59 -5.76 -5.27
CA PHE A 109 3.75 -6.64 -5.44
C PHE A 109 3.40 -7.95 -6.17
N ALA A 110 2.28 -8.59 -5.79
CA ALA A 110 1.83 -9.81 -6.45
C ALA A 110 1.44 -9.55 -7.91
N ALA A 111 0.73 -8.46 -8.17
CA ALA A 111 0.33 -8.05 -9.51
C ALA A 111 1.55 -7.73 -10.38
N SER A 112 2.56 -7.01 -9.87
CA SER A 112 3.77 -6.73 -10.66
C SER A 112 4.57 -8.01 -10.94
N GLY A 113 4.76 -8.86 -9.93
CA GLY A 113 5.43 -10.15 -10.09
C GLY A 113 4.77 -11.06 -11.14
N ILE A 114 3.44 -11.07 -11.20
CA ILE A 114 2.70 -11.92 -12.16
C ILE A 114 2.51 -11.20 -13.50
N ALA A 115 1.88 -10.03 -13.50
CA ALA A 115 1.47 -9.34 -14.71
C ALA A 115 2.67 -8.76 -15.46
N ASP A 116 3.54 -8.00 -14.80
CA ASP A 116 4.63 -7.31 -15.50
C ASP A 116 5.72 -8.30 -15.95
N LYS A 117 5.99 -9.33 -15.13
CA LYS A 117 7.10 -10.25 -15.39
C LYS A 117 6.70 -11.52 -16.13
N LEU A 118 5.52 -12.08 -15.90
CA LEU A 118 5.10 -13.32 -16.58
C LEU A 118 4.19 -13.04 -17.79
N LEU A 119 3.25 -12.10 -17.68
CA LEU A 119 2.33 -11.80 -18.80
C LEU A 119 2.97 -10.86 -19.83
N ILE A 120 3.84 -9.94 -19.40
CA ILE A 120 4.56 -9.01 -20.28
C ILE A 120 6.07 -9.32 -20.27
N TYR A 121 6.39 -10.60 -20.41
CA TYR A 121 7.74 -11.15 -20.29
C TYR A 121 8.79 -10.41 -21.14
N ASN A 122 8.48 -10.09 -22.40
CA ASN A 122 9.41 -9.40 -23.31
C ASN A 122 9.84 -8.02 -22.80
N ARG A 123 8.97 -7.29 -22.08
CA ARG A 123 9.31 -5.99 -21.50
C ARG A 123 10.29 -6.13 -20.34
N SER A 124 10.11 -7.20 -19.56
CA SER A 124 11.00 -7.53 -18.44
C SER A 124 12.36 -7.99 -18.94
N LEU A 125 12.43 -8.78 -20.01
CA LEU A 125 13.70 -9.11 -20.68
C LEU A 125 14.44 -7.87 -21.19
N ALA A 126 13.72 -6.97 -21.86
CA ALA A 126 14.31 -5.71 -22.32
C ALA A 126 14.85 -4.86 -21.16
N THR A 127 14.26 -4.96 -19.97
CA THR A 127 14.74 -4.28 -18.76
C THR A 127 16.06 -4.89 -18.27
N VAL A 128 16.16 -6.22 -18.26
CA VAL A 128 17.38 -6.95 -17.91
C VAL A 128 18.53 -6.57 -18.85
N GLU A 129 18.26 -6.49 -20.15
CA GLU A 129 19.24 -6.09 -21.17
C GLU A 129 19.61 -4.60 -21.03
N LYS A 130 18.61 -3.71 -20.90
CA LYS A 130 18.81 -2.26 -20.77
C LYS A 130 19.78 -1.93 -19.63
N TYR A 131 19.63 -2.61 -18.49
CA TYR A 131 20.44 -2.36 -17.29
C TYR A 131 21.58 -3.35 -17.11
N ALA A 132 21.84 -4.22 -18.10
CA ALA A 132 22.89 -5.23 -18.07
C ALA A 132 22.93 -6.03 -16.76
N LEU A 133 21.76 -6.45 -16.24
CA LEU A 133 21.67 -7.06 -14.90
C LEU A 133 22.46 -8.37 -14.79
N THR A 134 22.72 -9.03 -15.91
CA THR A 134 23.58 -10.22 -15.99
C THR A 134 25.03 -9.95 -15.54
N SER A 135 25.46 -8.68 -15.50
CA SER A 135 26.75 -8.29 -14.91
C SER A 135 26.78 -8.38 -13.38
N VAL A 136 25.62 -8.27 -12.71
CA VAL A 136 25.49 -8.34 -11.25
C VAL A 136 25.37 -9.79 -10.79
N VAL A 137 24.53 -10.58 -11.47
CA VAL A 137 24.40 -12.02 -11.27
C VAL A 137 24.47 -12.68 -12.65
N PRO A 138 25.55 -13.46 -12.94
CA PRO A 138 25.84 -13.99 -14.26
C PRO A 138 24.97 -15.22 -14.57
N VAL A 139 23.69 -14.98 -14.79
CA VAL A 139 22.69 -15.97 -15.20
C VAL A 139 22.00 -15.52 -16.48
N GLU A 140 21.26 -16.43 -17.12
CA GLU A 140 20.46 -16.10 -18.30
C GLU A 140 19.44 -14.98 -17.99
N PRO A 141 19.20 -14.03 -18.92
CA PRO A 141 18.21 -12.98 -18.72
C PRO A 141 16.81 -13.47 -18.35
N GLY A 142 16.38 -14.62 -18.88
CA GLY A 142 15.10 -15.21 -18.51
C GLY A 142 15.02 -15.62 -17.04
N LEU A 143 16.14 -16.10 -16.47
CA LEU A 143 16.19 -16.49 -15.07
C LEU A 143 16.13 -15.27 -14.14
N TRP A 144 16.65 -14.12 -14.56
CA TRP A 144 16.44 -12.84 -13.87
C TRP A 144 14.96 -12.47 -13.80
N VAL A 145 14.23 -12.58 -14.92
CA VAL A 145 12.81 -12.25 -14.97
C VAL A 145 11.98 -13.21 -14.12
N VAL A 146 12.20 -14.52 -14.26
CA VAL A 146 11.47 -15.52 -13.48
C VAL A 146 11.83 -15.44 -11.98
N GLY A 147 13.10 -15.24 -11.64
CA GLY A 147 13.54 -15.10 -10.26
C GLY A 147 12.90 -13.89 -9.57
N THR A 148 12.89 -12.74 -10.25
CA THR A 148 12.22 -11.53 -9.73
C THR A 148 10.70 -11.72 -9.64
N ALA A 149 10.07 -12.42 -10.59
CA ALA A 149 8.65 -12.75 -10.53
C ALA A 149 8.30 -13.58 -9.29
N ILE A 150 9.06 -14.65 -9.04
CA ILE A 150 8.85 -15.53 -7.88
C ILE A 150 9.03 -14.74 -6.58
N VAL A 151 10.12 -13.97 -6.45
CA VAL A 151 10.42 -13.22 -5.23
C VAL A 151 9.36 -12.17 -4.95
N GLU A 152 8.98 -11.36 -5.94
CA GLU A 152 7.96 -10.32 -5.74
C GLU A 152 6.58 -10.88 -5.49
N THR A 153 6.19 -11.95 -6.20
CA THR A 153 4.90 -12.61 -5.96
C THR A 153 4.86 -13.24 -4.58
N ALA A 154 5.92 -13.94 -4.16
CA ALA A 154 6.01 -14.52 -2.83
C ALA A 154 5.96 -13.44 -1.73
N LEU A 155 6.68 -12.34 -1.93
CA LEU A 155 6.66 -11.20 -1.02
C LEU A 155 5.27 -10.55 -0.95
N GLY A 156 4.63 -10.33 -2.09
CA GLY A 156 3.27 -9.80 -2.18
C GLY A 156 2.27 -10.69 -1.45
N ILE A 157 2.33 -12.01 -1.66
CA ILE A 157 1.49 -12.98 -0.94
C ILE A 157 1.78 -12.98 0.56
N ALA A 158 3.04 -12.94 0.98
CA ALA A 158 3.42 -12.86 2.40
C ALA A 158 2.84 -11.60 3.06
N ILE A 159 2.92 -10.45 2.39
CA ILE A 159 2.30 -9.20 2.85
C ILE A 159 0.78 -9.34 2.89
N LEU A 160 0.13 -9.85 1.84
CA LEU A 160 -1.33 -10.04 1.78
C LEU A 160 -1.85 -10.85 2.97
N LEU A 161 -1.23 -12.01 3.21
CA LEU A 161 -1.60 -12.92 4.29
C LEU A 161 -1.19 -12.39 5.68
N GLY A 162 -0.32 -11.37 5.74
CA GLY A 162 0.24 -10.85 6.98
C GLY A 162 1.13 -11.87 7.66
N VAL A 163 2.05 -12.46 6.88
CA VAL A 163 3.13 -13.33 7.34
C VAL A 163 4.37 -12.50 7.59
N ALA A 164 4.86 -12.53 8.83
CA ALA A 164 5.99 -11.73 9.31
C ALA A 164 5.88 -10.26 8.86
N THR A 165 4.70 -9.65 9.02
CA THR A 165 4.29 -8.43 8.30
C THR A 165 5.31 -7.30 8.35
N ARG A 166 5.90 -7.05 9.53
CA ARG A 166 6.93 -6.01 9.69
C ARG A 166 8.18 -6.34 8.88
N LEU A 167 8.65 -7.59 8.95
CA LEU A 167 9.80 -8.05 8.18
C LEU A 167 9.51 -8.03 6.68
N SER A 168 8.36 -8.54 6.24
CA SER A 168 7.94 -8.52 4.84
C SER A 168 7.84 -7.08 4.30
N ALA A 169 7.30 -6.14 5.09
CA ALA A 169 7.28 -4.73 4.71
C ALA A 169 8.69 -4.10 4.65
N MET A 170 9.60 -4.46 5.57
CA MET A 170 11.00 -4.03 5.52
C MET A 170 11.73 -4.58 4.29
N VAL A 171 11.50 -5.85 3.94
CA VAL A 171 12.05 -6.47 2.72
C VAL A 171 11.50 -5.75 1.48
N GLY A 172 10.20 -5.48 1.43
CA GLY A 172 9.59 -4.68 0.36
C GLY A 172 10.22 -3.30 0.24
N PHE A 173 10.38 -2.60 1.36
CA PHE A 173 11.08 -1.31 1.41
C PHE A 173 12.51 -1.41 0.86
N ALA A 174 13.27 -2.44 1.26
CA ALA A 174 14.63 -2.66 0.79
C ALA A 174 14.69 -2.95 -0.71
N VAL A 175 13.79 -3.78 -1.23
CA VAL A 175 13.68 -4.06 -2.67
C VAL A 175 13.38 -2.78 -3.45
N LEU A 176 12.40 -1.98 -3.00
CA LEU A 176 12.08 -0.69 -3.64
C LEU A 176 13.26 0.29 -3.60
N THR A 177 14.07 0.25 -2.54
CA THR A 177 15.28 1.06 -2.44
C THR A 177 16.33 0.59 -3.46
N LEU A 178 16.53 -0.73 -3.56
CA LEU A 178 17.46 -1.30 -4.53
C LEU A 178 17.03 -1.04 -5.96
N THR A 179 15.74 -1.08 -6.29
CA THR A 179 15.26 -0.74 -7.64
C THR A 179 15.42 0.74 -7.93
N LEU A 180 14.93 1.61 -7.05
CA LEU A 180 14.95 3.06 -7.26
C LEU A 180 16.38 3.62 -7.41
N PHE A 181 17.33 3.10 -6.64
CA PHE A 181 18.73 3.58 -6.68
C PHE A 181 19.64 2.72 -7.55
N GLY A 182 19.27 1.47 -7.82
CA GLY A 182 20.03 0.56 -8.68
C GLY A 182 19.73 0.75 -10.17
N LEU A 183 18.56 1.27 -10.52
CA LEU A 183 18.14 1.50 -11.90
C LEU A 183 18.12 3.02 -12.20
N PRO A 184 19.01 3.53 -13.07
CA PRO A 184 19.26 4.97 -13.20
C PRO A 184 18.07 5.81 -13.70
N ASP A 185 17.12 5.21 -14.43
CA ASP A 185 15.97 5.94 -15.02
C ASP A 185 14.62 5.48 -14.44
N ASP A 186 14.62 4.82 -13.28
CA ASP A 186 13.40 4.27 -12.71
C ASP A 186 12.56 5.40 -12.05
N PRO A 187 11.29 5.60 -12.46
CA PRO A 187 10.51 6.75 -12.02
C PRO A 187 10.22 6.68 -10.51
N VAL A 188 10.67 7.71 -9.78
CA VAL A 188 10.41 7.90 -8.34
C VAL A 188 8.91 7.81 -8.03
N ILE A 189 8.07 8.40 -8.88
CA ILE A 189 6.61 8.46 -8.66
C ILE A 189 5.96 7.08 -8.58
N ALA A 190 6.54 6.05 -9.22
CA ALA A 190 6.07 4.67 -9.14
C ALA A 190 6.30 4.03 -7.77
N HIS A 191 7.19 4.60 -6.95
CA HIS A 191 7.64 4.03 -5.69
C HIS A 191 7.10 4.76 -4.45
N VAL A 192 6.73 6.03 -4.56
CA VAL A 192 6.33 6.87 -3.40
C VAL A 192 5.19 6.24 -2.59
N GLY A 193 4.13 5.77 -3.27
CA GLY A 193 2.99 5.10 -2.63
C GLY A 193 3.42 3.83 -1.90
N LEU A 194 4.16 2.97 -2.58
CA LEU A 194 4.69 1.70 -2.04
C LEU A 194 5.58 1.93 -0.82
N PHE A 195 6.51 2.90 -0.87
CA PHE A 195 7.36 3.26 0.29
C PHE A 195 6.53 3.75 1.48
N GLY A 196 5.51 4.58 1.23
CA GLY A 196 4.58 5.04 2.26
C GLY A 196 3.87 3.87 2.93
N LEU A 197 3.29 2.96 2.15
CA LEU A 197 2.59 1.79 2.67
C LEU A 197 3.50 0.83 3.42
N CYS A 198 4.71 0.55 2.91
CA CYS A 198 5.73 -0.22 3.61
C CYS A 198 6.02 0.40 4.98
N SER A 199 6.27 1.71 5.03
CA SER A 199 6.58 2.43 6.27
C SER A 199 5.45 2.33 7.29
N ILE A 200 4.21 2.52 6.84
CA ILE A 200 3.05 2.41 7.74
C ILE A 200 2.89 0.98 8.27
N LEU A 201 3.04 -0.05 7.43
CA LEU A 201 2.97 -1.45 7.88
C LEU A 201 4.13 -1.85 8.80
N VAL A 202 5.32 -1.26 8.62
CA VAL A 202 6.43 -1.42 9.57
C VAL A 202 6.05 -0.85 10.93
N VAL A 203 5.34 0.26 11.00
CA VAL A 203 4.90 0.91 12.25
C VAL A 203 3.70 0.18 12.89
N LEU A 204 2.61 0.00 12.14
CA LEU A 204 1.35 -0.57 12.62
C LEU A 204 1.41 -2.09 12.80
N GLY A 205 2.18 -2.79 11.97
CA GLY A 205 2.19 -4.25 11.91
C GLY A 205 0.98 -4.83 11.18
N ALA A 206 0.55 -6.03 11.60
CA ALA A 206 -0.29 -6.91 10.80
C ALA A 206 -1.82 -6.74 10.96
N GLY A 207 -2.28 -6.22 12.11
CA GLY A 207 -3.69 -6.21 12.50
C GLY A 207 -4.27 -7.61 12.80
N ARG A 208 -5.52 -7.65 13.28
CA ARG A 208 -6.21 -8.90 13.71
C ARG A 208 -6.37 -9.96 12.61
N TRP A 209 -6.52 -9.55 11.36
CA TRP A 209 -6.76 -10.43 10.20
C TRP A 209 -5.47 -10.87 9.51
N SER A 210 -4.49 -11.34 10.27
CA SER A 210 -3.18 -11.75 9.78
C SER A 210 -2.80 -13.14 10.27
N VAL A 211 -1.96 -13.83 9.51
CA VAL A 211 -1.32 -15.08 9.95
C VAL A 211 -0.49 -14.83 11.22
N ASP A 212 0.19 -13.68 11.33
CA ASP A 212 0.92 -13.27 12.53
C ASP A 212 0.04 -13.25 13.80
N HIS A 213 -1.19 -12.75 13.69
CA HIS A 213 -2.13 -12.71 14.80
C HIS A 213 -2.66 -14.12 15.13
N MET A 214 -3.01 -14.89 14.09
CA MET A 214 -3.46 -16.29 14.25
C MET A 214 -2.42 -17.14 14.99
N LEU A 215 -1.14 -17.04 14.62
CA LEU A 215 -0.06 -17.81 15.23
C LEU A 215 0.19 -17.39 16.69
N ARG A 216 0.16 -16.08 16.99
CA ARG A 216 0.28 -15.58 18.38
C ARG A 216 -0.83 -16.12 19.30
N GLY A 217 -2.07 -16.18 18.81
CA GLY A 217 -3.18 -16.75 19.57
C GLY A 217 -3.02 -18.24 19.89
N ARG A 218 -2.38 -19.01 19.01
CA ARG A 218 -2.11 -20.45 19.23
C ARG A 218 -0.93 -20.69 20.17
N LEU A 219 0.13 -19.91 20.04
CA LEU A 219 1.31 -20.03 20.92
C LEU A 219 1.02 -19.54 22.34
N GLY A 220 0.16 -18.52 22.50
CA GLY A 220 -0.25 -18.00 23.81
C GLY A 220 -1.26 -18.86 24.56
N SER A 221 -2.07 -19.66 23.86
CA SER A 221 -3.09 -20.53 24.48
C SER A 221 -2.54 -21.88 24.97
N GLY A 222 -1.38 -22.33 24.47
CA GLY A 222 -0.70 -23.55 24.93
C GLY A 222 0.07 -23.42 26.25
N GLY A 223 0.20 -22.21 26.81
CA GLY A 223 0.99 -21.92 28.01
C GLY A 223 0.22 -21.80 29.33
N ARG A 224 -1.12 -21.95 29.34
CA ARG A 224 -1.90 -21.92 30.58
C ARG A 224 -1.89 -23.31 31.24
N THR A 225 -0.91 -23.57 32.09
CA THR A 225 -1.00 -24.63 33.11
C THR A 225 -2.20 -24.36 34.02
N PRO A 226 -3.04 -25.37 34.34
CA PRO A 226 -4.16 -25.19 35.25
C PRO A 226 -3.61 -24.81 36.63
N GLN A 227 -3.99 -23.63 37.11
CA GLN A 227 -3.63 -23.16 38.44
C GLN A 227 -4.33 -24.06 39.45
N GLY A 228 -3.56 -24.92 40.12
CA GLY A 228 -4.06 -25.81 41.15
C GLY A 228 -4.74 -25.01 42.26
N SER A 229 -5.99 -25.35 42.54
CA SER A 229 -6.71 -24.88 43.73
C SER A 229 -5.96 -25.33 44.97
N VAL A 230 -5.45 -24.38 45.76
CA VAL A 230 -4.95 -24.65 47.12
C VAL A 230 -6.17 -24.80 48.03
N PRO A 231 -6.39 -25.96 48.68
CA PRO A 231 -7.43 -26.09 49.68
C PRO A 231 -7.01 -25.34 50.95
N VAL A 232 -7.96 -24.62 51.53
CA VAL A 232 -7.89 -23.91 52.82
C VAL A 232 -7.85 -24.91 53.97
#